data_AF-A0A5C9CV93-F1
#
_entry.id   AF-A0A5C9CV93-F1
#
_cell.length_a   1.000
_cell.length_b   1.000
_cell.length_c   1.000
_cell.angle_alpha   90.00
_cell.angle_beta   90.00
_cell.angle_gamma   90.00
#
_symmetry.space_group_name_H-M   'P 1'
#
loop_
_entity.id
_entity.type
_entity.pdbx_description
1 polymer ?
#
loop_
_entity_poly.entity_id
_entity_poly.type
_entity_poly.pdbx_seq_one_letter_code
_entity_poly.pdbx_strand_id
1 'polypeptide(L)' 'MRLLNKGGILATCSCSFWFDAWRFDRMLAQAAEDCGKRFRVLYEGLQDLDHPIVSGYGESRYLKCRILEFI' A
#
# COMPACT_ATOMS: atom_id res chain seq x y z
N MET A 1 -12.24 3.54 0.15
CA MET A 1 -12.54 2.86 1.43
C MET A 1 -14.01 2.93 1.85
N ARG A 2 -14.78 3.92 1.36
CA ARG A 2 -16.22 4.07 1.64
C ARG A 2 -17.07 2.82 1.37
N LEU A 3 -16.77 2.09 0.28
CA LEU A 3 -17.53 0.90 -0.16
C LEU A 3 -17.31 -0.38 0.67
N LEU A 4 -16.31 -0.42 1.56
CA LEU A 4 -15.96 -1.64 2.29
C LEU A 4 -16.71 -1.73 3.62
N ASN A 5 -17.31 -2.88 3.93
CA ASN A 5 -17.88 -3.14 5.25
C ASN A 5 -16.80 -3.59 6.26
N LYS A 6 -17.17 -3.75 7.53
CA LYS A 6 -16.31 -4.38 8.54
C LYS A 6 -15.92 -5.80 8.08
N GLY A 7 -14.64 -6.14 8.20
CA GLY A 7 -14.04 -7.36 7.65
C GLY A 7 -13.76 -7.29 6.14
N GLY A 8 -14.09 -6.17 5.48
CA GLY A 8 -13.83 -5.98 4.06
C GLY A 8 -12.32 -5.88 3.75
N ILE A 9 -11.91 -6.47 2.63
CA ILE A 9 -10.52 -6.48 2.19
C ILE A 9 -10.28 -5.43 1.11
N LEU A 10 -9.20 -4.66 1.25
CA LEU A 10 -8.68 -3.77 0.21
C LEU A 10 -7.30 -4.26 -0.25
N ALA A 11 -7.19 -4.63 -1.51
CA ALA A 11 -5.91 -4.73 -2.20
C ALA A 11 -5.64 -3.42 -2.94
N THR A 12 -4.50 -2.78 -2.67
CA THR A 12 -4.14 -1.51 -3.29
C THR A 12 -2.63 -1.43 -3.51
N CYS A 13 -2.25 -0.82 -4.63
CA CYS A 13 -0.87 -0.77 -5.08
C CYS A 13 -0.53 0.62 -5.64
N SER A 14 0.76 0.96 -5.64
CA SER A 14 1.31 2.10 -6.37
C SER A 14 2.62 1.71 -7.04
N CYS A 15 2.75 2.00 -8.34
CA CYS A 15 3.95 1.74 -9.14
C CYS A 15 4.79 3.00 -9.43
N SER A 16 4.47 4.13 -8.79
CA SER A 16 5.25 5.37 -8.99
C SER A 16 6.45 5.41 -8.04
N PHE A 17 7.66 5.48 -8.58
CA PHE A 17 8.89 5.62 -7.79
C PHE A 17 8.84 6.83 -6.84
N TRP A 18 8.37 7.98 -7.32
CA TRP A 18 8.28 9.23 -6.56
C TRP A 18 7.29 9.20 -5.39
N PHE A 19 6.50 8.13 -5.34
CA PHE A 19 5.57 7.86 -4.26
C PHE A 19 6.14 6.73 -3.39
N ASP A 20 7.01 7.09 -2.45
CA ASP A 20 7.66 6.13 -1.57
C ASP A 20 6.67 5.37 -0.66
N ALA A 21 7.15 4.31 -0.01
CA ALA A 21 6.32 3.46 0.84
C ALA A 21 5.71 4.23 2.02
N TRP A 22 6.44 5.18 2.61
CA TRP A 22 5.93 5.97 3.74
C TRP A 22 4.78 6.89 3.30
N ARG A 23 4.92 7.56 2.16
CA ARG A 23 3.85 8.39 1.57
C ARG A 23 2.63 7.54 1.25
N PHE A 24 2.84 6.32 0.73
CA PHE A 24 1.76 5.39 0.44
C PHE A 24 1.01 4.99 1.71
N ASP A 25 1.72 4.58 2.76
CA ASP A 25 1.11 4.18 4.03
C ASP A 25 0.39 5.33 4.72
N ARG A 26 0.97 6.54 4.70
CA ARG A 26 0.31 7.73 5.23
C ARG A 26 -0.95 8.10 4.45
N MET A 27 -0.91 8.03 3.13
CA MET A 27 -2.09 8.29 2.31
C MET A 27 -3.20 7.27 2.60
N LEU A 28 -2.87 5.98 2.77
CA LEU A 28 -3.85 4.96 3.16
C LEU A 28 -4.45 5.23 4.54
N ALA A 29 -3.63 5.63 5.52
CA ALA A 29 -4.10 5.99 6.85
C ALA A 29 -5.06 7.20 6.80
N GLN A 30 -4.70 8.26 6.07
CA GLN A 30 -5.54 9.44 5.88
C GLN A 30 -6.86 9.09 5.18
N ALA A 31 -6.82 8.27 4.12
CA ALA A 31 -8.03 7.84 3.42
C ALA A 31 -8.96 6.99 4.30
N ALA A 32 -8.41 6.27 5.28
CA ALA A 32 -9.21 5.51 6.26
C ALA A 32 -9.85 6.44 7.29
N GLU A 33 -9.09 7.42 7.77
CA GLU A 33 -9.55 8.48 8.67
C GLU A 33 -10.70 9.30 8.03
N ASP A 34 -10.56 9.70 6.76
CA ASP A 34 -11.61 10.37 5.97
C ASP A 34 -12.91 9.57 5.85
N CYS A 35 -12.82 8.24 6.01
CA CYS A 35 -13.96 7.34 6.01
C CYS A 35 -14.43 6.93 7.42
N GLY A 36 -13.77 7.42 8.48
CA GLY A 36 -14.04 7.03 9.87
C GLY A 36 -13.75 5.56 10.18
N LYS A 37 -12.83 4.94 9.43
CA LYS A 37 -12.52 3.50 9.56
C LYS A 37 -11.10 3.27 10.01
N ARG A 38 -10.84 2.08 10.55
CA ARG A 38 -9.49 1.58 10.79
C ARG A 38 -9.28 0.34 9.95
N PHE A 39 -8.02 -0.02 9.75
CA PHE A 39 -7.67 -1.26 9.09
C PHE A 39 -6.49 -1.93 9.79
N ARG A 40 -6.36 -3.23 9.56
CA ARG A 40 -5.20 -4.05 9.87
C ARG A 40 -4.46 -4.33 8.57
N VAL A 41 -3.14 -4.20 8.59
CA VAL A 41 -2.30 -4.62 7.45
C VAL A 41 -2.19 -6.14 7.49
N LEU A 42 -2.64 -6.81 6.43
CA LEU A 42 -2.51 -8.26 6.26
C LEU A 42 -1.27 -8.62 5.43
N TYR A 43 -0.90 -7.77 4.48
CA TYR A 43 0.25 -7.97 3.61
C TYR A 43 0.88 -6.65 3.21
N GLU A 44 2.21 -6.66 3.19
CA GLU A 44 3.06 -5.65 2.59
C GLU A 44 3.99 -6.36 1.60
N GLY A 45 3.98 -5.88 0.35
CA GLY A 45 4.76 -6.47 -0.72
C GLY A 45 5.36 -5.45 -1.67
N LEU A 46 6.24 -5.96 -2.52
CA LEU A 46 6.96 -5.23 -3.56
C LEU A 46 6.78 -5.97 -4.90
N GLN A 47 7.43 -5.47 -5.93
CA GLN A 47 7.72 -6.20 -7.16
C GLN A 47 8.38 -7.57 -6.91
N ASP A 48 8.10 -8.52 -7.81
CA ASP A 48 8.54 -9.91 -7.69
C ASP A 48 9.98 -10.11 -8.21
N LEU A 49 10.48 -11.34 -8.12
CA LEU A 49 11.87 -11.73 -8.40
C LEU A 49 12.33 -11.44 -9.83
N ASP A 50 11.40 -11.38 -10.78
CA ASP A 50 11.67 -11.01 -12.18
C ASP A 50 11.91 -9.50 -12.37
N HIS A 51 11.67 -8.68 -11.35
CA HIS A 51 11.86 -7.23 -11.32
C HIS A 51 12.79 -6.80 -10.18
N PRO A 52 14.09 -7.13 -10.25
CA PRO A 52 15.02 -6.94 -9.13
C PRO A 52 15.19 -5.46 -8.74
N ILE A 53 15.30 -5.23 -7.43
CA ILE A 53 15.68 -3.94 -6.88
C ILE A 53 17.20 -3.86 -6.83
N VAL A 54 17.76 -2.88 -7.51
CA VAL A 54 19.19 -2.71 -7.70
C VAL A 54 19.77 -1.83 -6.58
N SER A 55 20.81 -2.33 -5.91
CA SER A 55 21.53 -1.57 -4.88
C SER A 55 22.13 -0.29 -5.47
N GLY A 56 21.94 0.83 -4.79
CA GLY A 56 22.41 2.14 -5.26
C GLY A 56 21.54 2.79 -6.34
N TYR A 57 20.48 2.12 -6.81
CA TYR A 57 19.54 2.65 -7.81
C TYR A 57 18.11 2.56 -7.29
N GLY A 58 17.73 3.56 -6.49
CA GLY A 58 16.45 3.58 -5.77
C GLY A 58 15.23 3.55 -6.69
N GLU A 59 15.36 4.10 -7.90
CA GLU A 59 14.34 4.13 -8.96
C GLU A 59 13.83 2.74 -9.33
N SER A 60 14.66 1.71 -9.16
CA SER A 60 14.24 0.33 -9.36
C SER A 60 13.18 -0.11 -8.36
N ARG A 61 13.09 0.44 -7.15
CA ARG A 61 12.07 0.12 -6.14
C ARG A 61 10.82 0.99 -6.33
N TYR A 62 10.01 0.68 -7.32
CA TYR A 62 8.86 1.49 -7.68
C TYR A 62 7.51 0.91 -7.24
N LEU A 63 7.37 -0.41 -7.07
CA LEU A 63 6.10 -1.04 -6.72
C LEU A 63 5.94 -1.19 -5.20
N LYS A 64 4.80 -0.74 -4.69
CA LYS A 64 4.34 -1.03 -3.32
C LYS A 64 2.95 -1.66 -3.38
N CYS A 65 2.75 -2.71 -2.62
CA CYS A 65 1.48 -3.43 -2.51
C CYS A 65 1.05 -3.51 -1.05
N ARG A 66 -0.25 -3.33 -0.78
CA ARG A 66 -0.87 -3.51 0.53
C ARG A 66 -2.14 -4.33 0.39
N ILE A 67 -2.31 -5.30 1.30
CA ILE A 67 -3.62 -5.93 1.54
C ILE A 67 -4.05 -5.53 2.95
N LEU A 68 -5.21 -4.92 3.05
CA LEU A 68 -5.74 -4.35 4.30
C LEU A 68 -7.09 -4.99 4.62
N GLU A 69 -7.34 -5.28 5.89
CA GLU A 69 -8.64 -5.67 6.41
C GLU A 69 -9.24 -4.53 7.24
N PHE A 70 -10.46 -4.09 6.91
CA PHE A 70 -11.13 -3.02 7.65
C PHE A 70 -11.78 -3.53 8.93
N ILE A 71 -11.56 -2.85 10.06
CA ILE A 71 -12.01 -3.27 11.39
C ILE A 71 -12.93 -2.26 12.07
#